data_AF-A0A265E093-F1
#
_entry.id   AF-A0A265E093-F1
#
_cell.length_a   1.000
_cell.length_b   1.000
_cell.length_c   1.000
_cell.angle_alpha   90.00
_cell.angle_beta   90.00
_cell.angle_gamma   90.00
#
_symmetry.space_group_name_H-M   'P 1'
#
loop_
_entity.id
_entity.type
_entity.pdbx_description
1 polymer ?
#
loop_
_entity_poly.entity_id
_entity_poly.type
_entity_poly.pdbx_seq_one_letter_code
_entity_poly.pdbx_strand_id
1 'polypeptide(L)'
;MAWLKRLFILSGVGLLSLAGWLWLTMLSPWFYDRPDDLPAIEQRTHQVFVYGTLRYAPIRLVVMGGFGAPQEAVLEGYQRSGLDLSPQPGSKVEGLLLRVDAEELARLDRYERLGVRYERMAITLDDGSRAWVYLRLPERQNASAPHADFPIALVP
;
A
#
# COMPACT_ATOMS: atom_id res chain seq x y z
N MET A 1 6.36 44.51 -12.70
CA MET A 1 6.98 43.72 -11.61
C MET A 1 6.01 43.22 -10.52
N ALA A 2 5.19 44.07 -9.89
CA ALA A 2 4.38 43.67 -8.72
C ALA A 2 3.31 42.59 -9.03
N TRP A 3 2.68 42.65 -10.20
CA TRP A 3 1.70 41.65 -10.64
C TRP A 3 2.31 40.27 -10.88
N LEU A 4 3.51 40.22 -11.47
CA LEU A 4 4.23 38.97 -11.68
C LEU A 4 4.62 38.33 -10.34
N LYS A 5 5.10 39.13 -9.37
CA LYS A 5 5.37 38.68 -8.00
C LYS A 5 4.11 38.13 -7.30
N ARG A 6 2.97 38.81 -7.43
CA ARG A 6 1.68 38.35 -6.87
C ARG A 6 1.20 37.05 -7.52
N LEU A 7 1.38 36.89 -8.83
CA LEU A 7 1.05 35.65 -9.54
C LEU A 7 1.90 34.47 -9.02
N PHE A 8 3.22 34.66 -8.88
CA PHE A 8 4.09 33.62 -8.30
C PHE A 8 3.71 33.26 -6.87
N ILE A 9 3.35 34.25 -6.03
CA ILE A 9 2.91 34.00 -4.65
C ILE A 9 1.60 33.20 -4.65
N LEU A 10 0.60 33.60 -5.45
CA LEU A 10 -0.67 32.90 -5.55
C LEU A 10 -0.50 31.46 -6.06
N SER A 11 0.33 31.25 -7.07
CA SER A 11 0.67 29.90 -7.56
C SER A 11 1.38 29.08 -6.48
N GLY A 12 2.30 29.67 -5.74
CA GLY A 12 2.98 29.00 -4.62
C GLY A 12 2.02 28.59 -3.50
N VAL A 13 1.12 29.48 -3.09
CA VAL A 13 0.08 29.18 -2.08
C VAL A 13 -0.86 28.09 -2.58
N GLY A 14 -1.26 28.13 -3.85
CA GLY A 14 -2.09 27.09 -4.46
C GLY A 14 -1.42 25.72 -4.45
N LEU A 15 -0.14 25.65 -4.84
CA LEU A 15 0.65 24.41 -4.81
C LEU A 15 0.82 23.87 -3.39
N LEU A 16 1.11 24.72 -2.41
CA LEU A 16 1.24 24.32 -1.00
C LEU A 16 -0.09 23.82 -0.44
N SER A 17 -1.20 24.48 -0.77
CA SER A 17 -2.54 24.05 -0.36
C SER A 17 -2.88 22.67 -0.95
N LEU A 18 -2.59 22.45 -2.23
CA LEU A 18 -2.80 21.16 -2.90
C LEU A 18 -1.92 20.05 -2.29
N ALA A 19 -0.63 20.34 -2.06
CA ALA A 19 0.29 19.40 -1.44
C ALA A 19 -0.15 19.04 -0.01
N GLY A 20 -0.54 20.04 0.78
CA GLY A 20 -1.08 19.85 2.12
C GLY A 20 -2.37 19.02 2.13
N TRP A 21 -3.28 19.27 1.17
CA TRP A 21 -4.51 18.48 1.02
C TRP A 21 -4.24 17.02 0.61
N LEU A 22 -3.31 16.78 -0.32
CA LEU A 22 -2.90 15.43 -0.71
C LEU A 22 -2.26 14.68 0.46
N TRP A 23 -1.37 15.34 1.20
CA TRP A 23 -0.79 14.77 2.43
C TRP A 23 -1.89 14.41 3.44
N LEU A 24 -2.82 15.36 3.67
CA LEU A 24 -3.89 15.20 4.65
C LEU A 24 -4.86 14.06 4.30
N THR A 25 -5.11 13.82 3.02
CA THR A 25 -6.07 12.80 2.57
C THR A 25 -5.44 11.43 2.31
N MET A 26 -4.15 11.35 1.96
CA MET A 26 -3.51 10.10 1.56
C MET A 26 -2.50 9.55 2.57
N LEU A 27 -1.80 10.40 3.31
CA LEU A 27 -0.68 10.01 4.19
C LEU A 27 -0.94 10.33 5.66
N SER A 28 -1.92 11.19 5.94
CA SER A 28 -2.21 11.66 7.29
C SER A 28 -2.51 10.51 8.25
N PRO A 29 -1.97 10.57 9.47
CA PRO A 29 -2.27 9.59 10.48
C PRO A 29 -3.70 9.67 11.01
N TRP A 30 -4.44 10.76 10.73
CA TRP A 30 -5.73 11.06 11.35
C TRP A 30 -6.98 10.57 10.60
N PHE A 31 -6.86 10.26 9.31
CA PHE A 31 -8.03 9.94 8.45
C PHE A 31 -8.08 8.47 8.01
N TYR A 32 -7.19 7.64 8.54
CA TYR A 32 -7.21 6.20 8.32
C TYR A 32 -7.08 5.48 9.66
N ASP A 33 -8.16 4.81 10.04
CA ASP A 33 -8.16 3.85 11.13
C ASP A 33 -7.87 2.47 10.53
N ARG A 34 -6.75 1.87 10.97
CA ARG A 34 -6.39 0.50 10.61
C ARG A 34 -7.46 -0.43 11.21
N PRO A 35 -8.11 -1.29 10.42
CA PRO A 35 -9.03 -2.29 10.97
C PRO A 35 -8.37 -3.16 12.05
N ASP A 36 -9.08 -3.38 13.16
CA ASP A 36 -8.59 -4.11 14.35
C ASP A 36 -8.37 -5.61 14.11
N ASP A 37 -8.98 -6.16 13.06
CA ASP A 37 -8.87 -7.55 12.65
C ASP A 37 -7.56 -7.87 11.91
N LEU A 38 -6.78 -6.83 11.54
CA LEU A 38 -5.51 -7.01 10.87
C LEU A 38 -4.41 -7.46 11.84
N PRO A 39 -3.55 -8.42 11.44
CA PRO A 39 -2.46 -8.89 12.28
C PRO A 39 -1.48 -7.75 12.60
N ALA A 40 -0.96 -7.79 13.82
CA ALA A 40 0.08 -6.86 14.28
C ALA A 40 1.34 -6.98 13.41
N ILE A 41 2.01 -5.85 13.19
CA ILE A 41 3.28 -5.83 12.47
C ILE A 41 4.39 -6.24 13.44
N GLU A 42 5.15 -7.29 13.09
CA GLU A 42 6.32 -7.68 13.86
C GLU A 42 7.43 -6.62 13.76
N GLN A 43 8.14 -6.36 14.86
CA GLN A 43 9.26 -5.41 14.91
C GLN A 43 10.54 -5.98 14.29
N ARG A 44 10.50 -6.23 12.98
CA ARG A 44 11.63 -6.72 12.17
C ARG A 44 11.63 -6.07 10.80
N THR A 45 12.68 -6.32 10.02
CA THR A 45 12.68 -5.99 8.59
C THR A 45 11.74 -6.93 7.84
N HIS A 46 10.89 -6.36 7.01
CA HIS A 46 9.94 -7.04 6.15
C HIS A 46 10.34 -6.84 4.69
N GLN A 47 10.02 -7.83 3.86
CA GLN A 47 10.18 -7.74 2.42
C GLN A 47 8.82 -7.46 1.78
N VAL A 48 8.74 -6.47 0.90
CA VAL A 48 7.50 -6.08 0.23
C VAL A 48 7.74 -6.05 -1.27
N PHE A 49 7.01 -6.89 -2.02
CA PHE A 49 7.02 -6.89 -3.48
C PHE A 49 6.04 -5.84 -4.01
N VAL A 50 6.57 -4.90 -4.80
CA VAL A 50 5.79 -3.82 -5.41
C VAL A 50 5.87 -3.86 -6.93
N TYR A 51 4.71 -3.74 -7.57
CA TYR A 51 4.59 -3.80 -9.04
C TYR A 51 3.93 -2.54 -9.63
N GLY A 52 3.40 -1.66 -8.77
CA GLY A 52 2.67 -0.43 -9.15
C GLY A 52 3.45 0.86 -8.91
N THR A 53 2.77 1.87 -8.38
CA THR A 53 3.30 3.23 -8.17
C THR A 53 4.48 3.29 -7.20
N LEU A 54 4.56 2.36 -6.24
CA LEU A 54 5.70 2.24 -5.32
C LEU A 54 7.03 1.87 -6.02
N ARG A 55 7.02 1.56 -7.32
CA ARG A 55 8.25 1.45 -8.13
C ARG A 55 8.97 2.79 -8.30
N TYR A 56 8.28 3.92 -8.18
CA TYR A 56 8.87 5.25 -8.33
C TYR A 56 9.51 5.75 -7.02
N ALA A 57 10.80 6.09 -7.07
CA ALA A 57 11.56 6.53 -5.90
C ALA A 57 10.96 7.75 -5.14
N PRO A 58 10.42 8.78 -5.83
CA PRO A 58 9.79 9.91 -5.13
C PRO A 58 8.56 9.48 -4.33
N ILE A 59 7.76 8.53 -4.85
CA ILE A 59 6.58 8.02 -4.16
C ILE A 59 7.01 7.25 -2.90
N ARG A 60 8.04 6.42 -2.99
CA ARG A 60 8.61 5.73 -1.83
C ARG A 60 9.06 6.69 -0.73
N LEU A 61 9.78 7.75 -1.10
CA LEU A 61 10.23 8.75 -0.15
C LEU A 61 9.05 9.46 0.53
N VAL A 62 8.02 9.83 -0.22
CA VAL A 62 6.83 10.50 0.33
C VAL A 62 6.06 9.57 1.26
N VAL A 63 5.82 8.32 0.85
CA VAL A 63 4.98 7.36 1.59
C VAL A 63 5.70 6.77 2.79
N MET A 64 6.91 6.25 2.61
CA MET A 64 7.64 5.54 3.65
C MET A 64 8.54 6.47 4.46
N GLY A 65 8.95 7.61 3.91
CA GLY A 65 10.03 8.43 4.47
C GLY A 65 11.43 7.95 4.06
N GLY A 66 11.52 6.91 3.22
CA GLY A 66 12.76 6.26 2.80
C GLY A 66 12.64 5.63 1.42
N PHE A 67 13.75 5.11 0.90
CA PHE A 67 13.78 4.47 -0.41
C PHE A 67 13.57 2.96 -0.38
N GLY A 68 13.69 2.31 0.79
CA GLY A 68 13.43 0.87 0.99
C GLY A 68 14.40 -0.08 0.29
N ALA A 69 15.62 0.37 -0.04
CA ALA A 69 16.68 -0.40 -0.71
C ALA A 69 16.16 -1.35 -1.83
N PRO A 70 15.58 -0.79 -2.91
CA PRO A 70 14.84 -1.57 -3.90
C PRO A 70 15.77 -2.52 -4.65
N GLN A 71 15.32 -3.76 -4.82
CA GLN A 71 15.98 -4.78 -5.64
C GLN A 71 15.01 -5.23 -6.74
N GLU A 72 15.51 -5.52 -7.93
CA GLU A 72 14.66 -6.10 -8.98
C GLU A 72 14.24 -7.51 -8.57
N ALA A 73 12.95 -7.81 -8.75
CA ALA A 73 12.39 -9.11 -8.41
C ALA A 73 11.28 -9.48 -9.38
N VAL A 74 11.07 -10.79 -9.56
CA VAL A 74 10.04 -11.34 -10.42
C VAL A 74 9.11 -12.22 -9.61
N LEU A 75 7.81 -12.00 -9.79
CA LEU A 75 6.76 -12.84 -9.22
C LEU A 75 6.25 -13.81 -10.29
N GLU A 76 6.52 -15.09 -10.11
CA GLU A 76 6.07 -16.16 -11.02
C GLU A 76 4.69 -16.71 -10.65
N GLY A 77 3.96 -17.21 -11.64
CA GLY A 77 2.64 -17.80 -11.45
C GLY A 77 1.51 -16.79 -11.28
N TYR A 78 1.78 -15.51 -11.54
CA TYR A 78 0.80 -14.44 -11.51
C TYR A 78 0.83 -13.65 -12.82
N GLN A 79 -0.32 -13.07 -13.15
CA GLN A 79 -0.48 -12.11 -14.22
C GLN A 79 -0.98 -10.80 -13.64
N ARG A 80 -0.45 -9.70 -14.14
CA ARG A 80 -0.92 -8.36 -13.82
C ARG A 80 -1.92 -7.89 -14.88
N SER A 81 -3.09 -7.45 -14.44
CA SER A 81 -4.08 -6.75 -15.26
C SER A 81 -4.37 -5.38 -14.63
N GLY A 82 -3.71 -4.33 -15.14
CA GLY A 82 -3.83 -2.99 -14.56
C GLY A 82 -3.25 -2.90 -13.14
N LEU A 83 -4.12 -2.75 -12.14
CA LEU A 83 -3.77 -2.75 -10.71
C LEU A 83 -4.00 -4.11 -10.02
N ASP A 84 -4.66 -5.03 -10.72
CA ASP A 84 -5.05 -6.32 -10.17
C ASP A 84 -4.00 -7.40 -10.52
N LEU A 85 -3.86 -8.35 -9.61
CA LEU A 85 -3.00 -9.53 -9.74
C LEU A 85 -3.90 -10.77 -9.70
N SER A 86 -3.81 -11.60 -10.73
CA SER A 86 -4.52 -12.87 -10.79
C SER A 86 -3.55 -14.04 -10.94
N PRO A 87 -3.79 -15.18 -10.27
CA PRO A 87 -2.98 -16.39 -10.49
C PRO A 87 -3.06 -16.82 -11.97
N GLN A 88 -1.90 -16.99 -12.59
CA GLN A 88 -1.77 -17.53 -13.94
C GLN A 88 -0.46 -18.32 -14.04
N PRO A 89 -0.53 -19.67 -14.05
CA PRO A 89 0.65 -20.52 -14.18
C PRO A 89 1.47 -20.18 -15.43
N GLY A 90 2.80 -20.09 -15.27
CA GLY A 90 3.73 -19.77 -16.36
C GLY A 90 3.88 -18.28 -16.67
N SER A 91 3.04 -17.41 -16.08
CA SER A 91 3.18 -15.96 -16.21
C SER A 91 4.16 -15.38 -15.19
N LYS A 92 4.72 -14.22 -15.51
CA LYS A 92 5.68 -13.50 -14.68
C LYS A 92 5.31 -12.04 -14.56
N VAL A 93 5.50 -11.46 -13.38
CA VAL A 93 5.30 -10.03 -13.11
C VAL A 93 6.60 -9.44 -12.61
N GLU A 94 7.15 -8.49 -13.35
CA GLU A 94 8.34 -7.73 -12.95
C GLU A 94 7.96 -6.62 -11.95
N GLY A 95 8.72 -6.55 -10.86
CA GLY A 95 8.52 -5.57 -9.82
C GLY A 95 9.83 -5.23 -9.10
N LEU A 96 9.67 -4.63 -7.92
CA LEU A 96 10.77 -4.38 -7.00
C LEU A 96 10.48 -5.05 -5.67
N LEU A 97 11.50 -5.61 -5.06
CA LEU A 97 11.49 -6.02 -3.67
C LEU A 97 12.04 -4.90 -2.80
N LEU A 98 11.23 -4.43 -1.87
CA LEU A 98 11.60 -3.42 -0.89
C LEU A 98 11.90 -4.09 0.44
N ARG A 99 12.93 -3.61 1.13
CA ARG A 99 13.21 -3.95 2.53
C ARG A 99 12.76 -2.79 3.39
N VAL A 100 11.78 -3.03 4.25
CA VAL A 100 11.15 -2.00 5.07
C VAL A 100 11.14 -2.40 6.52
N ASP A 101 11.27 -1.45 7.43
CA ASP A 101 11.01 -1.71 8.84
C ASP A 101 9.51 -1.73 9.17
N ALA A 102 9.17 -1.94 10.44
CA ALA A 102 7.80 -2.02 10.88
C ALA A 102 7.03 -0.68 10.76
N GLU A 103 7.71 0.46 10.94
CA GLU A 103 7.09 1.78 10.82
C GLU A 103 6.82 2.11 9.35
N GLU A 104 7.80 1.87 8.49
CA GLU A 104 7.67 1.99 7.04
C GLU A 104 6.56 1.07 6.50
N LEU A 105 6.47 -0.17 7.01
CA LEU A 105 5.38 -1.09 6.65
C LEU A 105 4.01 -0.56 7.11
N ALA A 106 3.92 0.02 8.31
CA ALA A 106 2.67 0.64 8.78
C ALA A 106 2.24 1.84 7.94
N ARG A 107 3.21 2.63 7.45
CA ARG A 107 2.94 3.74 6.52
C ARG A 107 2.49 3.22 5.15
N LEU A 108 3.07 2.13 4.66
CA LEU A 108 2.60 1.46 3.44
C LEU A 108 1.18 0.94 3.58
N ASP A 109 0.87 0.23 4.69
CA ASP A 109 -0.48 -0.27 4.98
C ASP A 109 -1.50 0.87 4.94
N ARG A 110 -1.14 2.06 5.46
CA ARG A 110 -1.99 3.27 5.44
C ARG A 110 -2.19 3.81 4.03
N TYR A 111 -1.12 3.95 3.26
CA TYR A 111 -1.17 4.46 1.88
C TYR A 111 -2.01 3.56 0.96
N GLU A 112 -1.86 2.24 1.09
CA GLU A 112 -2.66 1.26 0.36
C GLU A 112 -4.06 1.07 0.98
N ARG A 113 -4.34 1.67 2.15
CA ARG A 113 -5.61 1.51 2.89
C ARG A 113 -5.95 0.03 3.10
N LEU A 114 -5.02 -0.67 3.75
CA LEU A 114 -5.12 -2.10 4.08
C LEU A 114 -6.48 -2.41 4.75
N GLY A 115 -7.15 -3.47 4.30
CA GLY A 115 -8.47 -3.90 4.77
C GLY A 115 -9.66 -3.16 4.14
N VAL A 116 -9.44 -2.07 3.39
CA VAL A 116 -10.53 -1.33 2.70
C VAL A 116 -10.39 -1.43 1.19
N ARG A 117 -9.17 -1.29 0.67
CA ARG A 117 -8.91 -1.32 -0.78
C ARG A 117 -8.01 -2.48 -1.19
N TYR A 118 -7.06 -2.81 -0.33
CA TYR A 118 -6.12 -3.90 -0.56
C TYR A 118 -6.04 -4.80 0.67
N GLU A 119 -5.67 -6.05 0.47
CA GLU A 119 -5.20 -6.98 1.48
C GLU A 119 -3.71 -7.24 1.29
N ARG A 120 -3.02 -7.64 2.37
CA ARG A 120 -1.60 -7.95 2.35
C ARG A 120 -1.43 -9.47 2.43
N MET A 121 -0.91 -10.05 1.36
CA MET A 121 -0.71 -11.49 1.24
C MET A 121 0.78 -11.81 1.24
N ALA A 122 1.18 -12.87 1.95
CA ALA A 122 2.54 -13.39 1.87
C ALA A 122 2.67 -14.28 0.63
N ILE A 123 3.61 -13.95 -0.24
CA ILE A 123 3.96 -14.73 -1.44
C ILE A 123 5.40 -15.19 -1.37
N THR A 124 5.67 -16.31 -2.03
CA THR A 124 7.03 -16.81 -2.22
C THR A 124 7.54 -16.33 -3.58
N LEU A 125 8.73 -15.73 -3.59
CA LEU A 125 9.42 -15.29 -4.81
C LEU A 125 10.18 -16.45 -5.45
N ASP A 126 10.73 -16.21 -6.65
CA ASP A 126 11.51 -17.19 -7.42
C ASP A 126 12.77 -17.67 -6.66
N ASP A 127 13.39 -16.78 -5.89
CA ASP A 127 14.54 -17.06 -5.02
C ASP A 127 14.19 -17.85 -3.74
N GLY A 128 12.91 -18.20 -3.55
CA GLY A 128 12.40 -18.92 -2.38
C GLY A 128 12.18 -18.05 -1.14
N SER A 129 12.50 -16.75 -1.21
CA SER A 129 12.23 -15.81 -0.13
C SER A 129 10.73 -15.47 -0.04
N ARG A 130 10.28 -15.06 1.15
CA ARG A 130 8.91 -14.60 1.38
C ARG A 130 8.84 -13.09 1.33
N ALA A 131 7.85 -12.57 0.62
CA ALA A 131 7.56 -11.15 0.50
C ALA A 131 6.07 -10.89 0.68
N TRP A 132 5.74 -9.73 1.23
CA TRP A 132 4.38 -9.21 1.26
C TRP A 132 4.03 -8.59 -0.09
N VAL A 133 2.82 -8.85 -0.59
CA VAL A 133 2.25 -8.17 -1.74
C VAL A 133 0.89 -7.61 -1.37
N TYR A 134 0.57 -6.43 -1.89
CA TYR A 134 -0.76 -5.83 -1.76
C TYR A 134 -1.64 -6.28 -2.93
N LEU A 135 -2.74 -6.94 -2.64
CA LEU A 135 -3.73 -7.39 -3.61
C LEU A 135 -5.01 -6.60 -3.43
N ARG A 136 -5.61 -6.15 -4.53
CA ARG A 136 -6.85 -5.37 -4.45
C ARG A 136 -7.99 -6.27 -4.00
N LEU A 137 -8.77 -5.80 -3.04
CA LEU A 137 -9.97 -6.50 -2.62
C LEU A 137 -10.98 -6.52 -3.78
N PRO A 138 -11.54 -7.68 -4.16
CA PRO A 138 -12.60 -7.74 -5.15
C PRO A 138 -13.83 -6.97 -4.64
N GLU A 139 -14.44 -6.15 -5.50
CA GLU A 139 -15.53 -5.23 -5.16
C GLU A 139 -16.71 -5.90 -4.42
N ARG A 140 -16.88 -7.23 -4.55
CA ARG A 140 -17.90 -8.01 -3.83
C ARG A 140 -17.76 -8.03 -2.30
N GLN A 141 -16.56 -7.79 -1.76
CA GLN A 141 -16.34 -7.77 -0.31
C GLN A 141 -16.83 -6.47 0.34
N ASN A 142 -16.85 -5.35 -0.41
CA ASN A 142 -17.34 -4.06 0.10
C ASN A 142 -18.88 -3.99 0.25
N ALA A 143 -19.62 -4.91 -0.40
CA ALA A 143 -21.07 -5.04 -0.22
C ALA A 143 -21.45 -6.06 0.87
N SER A 144 -20.47 -6.77 1.43
CA SER A 144 -20.66 -7.83 2.41
C SER A 144 -19.83 -7.56 3.66
N ALA A 145 -20.14 -6.46 4.36
CA ALA A 145 -20.04 -6.48 5.82
C ALA A 145 -21.45 -6.74 6.38
N PRO A 146 -21.97 -7.98 6.38
CA PRO A 146 -23.02 -8.29 7.32
C PRO A 146 -22.37 -8.23 8.72
N HIS A 147 -23.02 -7.52 9.63
CA HIS A 147 -22.88 -7.74 11.07
C HIS A 147 -22.82 -9.26 11.29
N ALA A 148 -21.65 -9.79 11.64
CA ALA A 148 -21.55 -11.17 12.06
C ALA A 148 -22.10 -11.24 13.48
N ASP A 149 -23.40 -11.53 13.57
CA ASP A 149 -23.99 -12.15 14.75
C ASP A 149 -23.14 -13.38 15.09
N PHE A 150 -22.43 -13.34 16.21
CA PHE A 150 -21.74 -14.50 16.75
C PHE A 150 -22.79 -15.49 17.28
N PRO A 151 -22.90 -16.72 16.75
CA PRO A 151 -23.66 -17.76 17.43
C PRO A 151 -22.83 -18.21 18.64
N ILE A 152 -23.32 -17.89 19.84
CA ILE A 152 -22.82 -18.51 21.07
C ILE A 152 -23.14 -20.01 20.97
N ALA A 153 -22.09 -20.81 20.81
CA ALA A 153 -22.17 -22.26 20.92
C ALA A 153 -22.53 -22.64 22.36
N LEU A 154 -23.78 -23.08 22.57
CA LEU A 154 -24.14 -23.92 23.71
C LEU A 154 -23.55 -25.32 23.47
N VAL A 155 -22.48 -25.62 24.20
CA VAL A 155 -21.94 -26.98 24.38
C VAL A 155 -22.86 -27.70 25.40
N PRO A 156 -23.16 -29.00 25.21
CA PRO A 156 -24.31 -29.69 25.81
C PRO A 156 -24.32 -29.79 27.34
#